data_AF-A0A482WAK8-F1
#
_entry.id   AF-A0A482WAK8-F1
#
_cell.length_a   1.000
_cell.length_b   1.000
_cell.length_c   1.000
_cell.angle_alpha   90.00
_cell.angle_beta   90.00
_cell.angle_gamma   90.00
#
_symmetry.space_group_name_H-M   'P 1'
#
loop_
_entity.id
_entity.type
_entity.pdbx_description
1 polymer ?
#
loop_
_entity_poly.entity_id
_entity_poly.type
_entity_poly.pdbx_seq_one_letter_code
_entity_poly.pdbx_strand_id
1 'polypeptide(L)'
;MENGETLLQCYNKGCGQKYDSNLNNDKSCCHHPGEPFFHDAYKGWSCCNKKCTDFTEFLNIKGCTRSKHSNIKPKEPEKPIKQDVDINEVIEVKPIVPVAKVRPPFESPMTMMKPEISPSLKQQVLNQPTQPIADNNPNEIPVGTICKNGGCNASYQGSETSDNSCIYHPGVPIFHEGLKFWSCCQKRTTDFNAFLNQVGCEQGNHVWIKENDDKTIQSRWDYHQTASHVVVSIYAKQYCLKESVIQLNPVRLKACLVFPQQSNATFKLDIELQGIVDVSASQVFMYATKVEIKLKKAEAGSWSKLEIPRTSPVETKPKPAVGVAELTPQIDAVDLDDL
;
A
#
# COMPACT_ATOMS: atom_id res chain seq x y z
N MET A 1 -27.36 48.09 56.09
CA MET A 1 -26.37 48.70 55.20
C MET A 1 -25.58 47.56 54.59
N GLU A 2 -25.92 47.12 53.39
CA GLU A 2 -25.08 46.21 52.61
C GLU A 2 -24.56 47.01 51.43
N ASN A 3 -23.28 47.39 51.52
CA ASN A 3 -22.57 47.99 50.40
C ASN A 3 -22.38 46.90 49.35
N GLY A 4 -23.21 46.90 48.31
CA GLY A 4 -22.98 46.08 47.12
C GLY A 4 -21.71 46.53 46.42
N GLU A 5 -20.57 45.94 46.76
CA GLU A 5 -19.29 46.20 46.10
C GLU A 5 -19.41 45.86 44.61
N THR A 6 -19.33 46.90 43.76
CA THR A 6 -19.41 46.74 42.31
C THR A 6 -18.06 46.25 41.79
N LEU A 7 -17.88 44.92 41.74
CA LEU A 7 -16.66 44.29 41.23
C LEU A 7 -16.55 44.47 39.70
N LEU A 8 -15.42 45.00 39.24
CA LEU A 8 -15.10 45.21 37.83
C LEU A 8 -14.36 44.01 37.24
N GLN A 9 -14.58 43.69 35.96
CA GLN A 9 -13.86 42.62 35.27
C GLN A 9 -12.52 43.13 34.72
N CYS A 10 -11.44 42.40 35.00
CA CYS A 10 -10.13 42.66 34.43
C CYS A 10 -10.00 42.09 33.02
N TYR A 11 -9.61 42.93 32.06
CA TYR A 11 -9.37 42.55 30.67
C TYR A 11 -7.89 42.39 30.30
N ASN A 12 -6.98 42.49 31.28
CA ASN A 12 -5.58 42.17 31.05
C ASN A 12 -5.43 40.69 30.63
N LYS A 13 -4.61 40.43 29.60
CA LYS A 13 -4.50 39.12 28.97
C LYS A 13 -4.01 38.06 29.97
N GLY A 14 -4.80 36.99 30.14
CA GLY A 14 -4.49 35.91 31.08
C GLY A 14 -4.86 36.18 32.55
N CYS A 15 -5.49 37.32 32.89
CA CYS A 15 -6.02 37.58 34.23
C CYS A 15 -7.50 37.17 34.35
N GLY A 16 -8.41 37.89 33.69
CA GLY A 16 -9.85 37.59 33.67
C GLY A 16 -10.59 37.69 35.02
N GLN A 17 -9.93 38.11 36.10
CA GLN A 17 -10.49 38.17 37.44
C GLN A 17 -11.41 39.39 37.63
N LYS A 18 -12.37 39.27 38.55
CA LYS A 18 -13.13 40.42 39.06
C LYS A 18 -12.38 41.07 40.22
N TYR A 19 -12.35 42.39 40.28
CA TYR A 19 -11.60 43.15 41.28
C TYR A 19 -12.37 44.38 41.76
N ASP A 20 -12.13 44.81 43.00
CA ASP A 20 -12.59 46.09 43.51
C ASP A 20 -11.63 47.21 43.07
N SER A 21 -12.17 48.28 42.49
CA SER A 21 -11.39 49.45 42.08
C SER A 21 -10.65 50.10 43.24
N ASN A 22 -11.18 50.05 44.47
CA ASN A 22 -10.58 50.68 45.64
C ASN A 22 -9.35 49.90 46.16
N LEU A 23 -9.25 48.61 45.86
CA LEU A 23 -8.17 47.71 46.30
C LEU A 23 -7.15 47.43 45.18
N ASN A 24 -7.25 48.13 44.04
CA ASN A 24 -6.41 47.92 42.87
C ASN A 24 -5.04 48.63 42.97
N ASN A 25 -4.01 47.88 43.33
CA ASN A 25 -2.63 48.36 43.44
C ASN A 25 -1.74 47.81 42.30
N ASP A 26 -0.52 48.32 42.17
CA ASP A 26 0.42 47.96 41.09
C ASP A 26 0.88 46.49 41.10
N LYS A 27 0.44 45.69 42.06
CA LYS A 27 0.76 44.26 42.18
C LYS A 27 -0.49 43.36 42.20
N SER A 28 -1.69 43.92 42.04
CA SER A 28 -2.96 43.19 42.16
C SER A 28 -3.23 42.21 41.00
N CYS A 29 -2.85 42.56 39.77
CA CYS A 29 -3.08 41.74 38.58
C CYS A 29 -1.82 40.99 38.14
N CYS A 30 -1.94 39.71 37.83
CA CYS A 30 -0.91 38.93 37.11
C CYS A 30 -1.38 38.63 35.69
N HIS A 31 -0.67 39.14 34.68
CA HIS A 31 -1.08 39.07 33.28
C HIS A 31 0.11 38.94 32.32
N HIS A 32 -0.18 38.68 31.05
CA HIS A 32 0.80 38.66 29.97
C HIS A 32 0.72 39.97 29.18
N PRO A 33 1.79 40.80 29.13
CA PRO A 33 1.81 41.99 28.28
C PRO A 33 2.06 41.67 26.81
N GLY A 34 2.56 40.47 26.50
CA GLY A 34 2.86 40.01 25.15
C GLY A 34 1.63 39.53 24.37
N GLU A 35 1.84 39.29 23.07
CA GLU A 35 0.84 38.70 22.19
C GLU A 35 0.93 37.17 22.24
N PRO A 36 -0.21 36.47 22.07
CA PRO A 36 -0.19 35.02 21.89
C PRO A 36 0.44 34.67 20.53
N PHE A 37 1.29 33.64 20.49
CA PHE A 37 1.86 33.13 19.24
C PHE A 37 1.62 31.62 19.10
N PHE A 38 1.44 31.18 17.86
CA PHE A 38 1.15 29.80 17.49
C PHE A 38 2.07 29.40 16.33
N HIS A 39 3.22 28.78 16.62
CA HIS A 39 4.21 28.37 15.62
C HIS A 39 4.74 26.97 15.93
N ASP A 40 4.94 26.15 14.90
CA ASP A 40 5.55 24.81 14.98
C ASP A 40 4.93 23.91 16.08
N ALA A 41 3.60 23.85 16.10
CA ALA A 41 2.78 23.14 17.10
C ALA A 41 2.86 23.68 18.54
N TYR A 42 3.72 24.67 18.82
CA TYR A 42 3.82 25.35 20.10
C TYR A 42 2.89 26.56 20.19
N LYS A 43 2.36 26.76 21.39
CA LYS A 43 1.50 27.87 21.80
C LYS A 43 2.16 28.56 23.00
N GLY A 44 2.24 29.87 22.96
CA GLY A 44 2.90 30.64 24.03
C GLY A 44 2.63 32.12 23.95
N TRP A 45 3.21 32.87 24.88
CA TRP A 45 3.10 34.32 24.97
C TRP A 45 4.45 34.95 24.64
N SER A 46 4.49 36.00 23.81
CA SER A 46 5.77 36.63 23.42
C SER A 46 6.52 37.28 24.59
N CYS A 47 5.86 37.52 25.71
CA CYS A 47 6.46 38.10 26.92
C CYS A 47 7.15 37.10 27.85
N CYS A 48 7.02 35.79 27.64
CA CYS A 48 7.67 34.78 28.49
C CYS A 48 7.98 33.49 27.73
N ASN A 49 9.01 32.76 28.14
CA ASN A 49 9.46 31.55 27.45
C ASN A 49 8.61 30.29 27.74
N LYS A 50 7.43 30.43 28.36
CA LYS A 50 6.54 29.29 28.60
C LYS A 50 5.80 28.93 27.32
N LYS A 51 6.06 27.72 26.83
CA LYS A 51 5.44 27.14 25.64
C LYS A 51 4.78 25.83 26.00
N CYS A 52 3.68 25.52 25.35
CA CYS A 52 2.96 24.26 25.48
C CYS A 52 2.46 23.82 24.10
N THR A 53 2.08 22.56 23.96
CA THR A 53 1.52 22.03 22.72
C THR A 53 -0.02 21.94 22.78
N ASP A 54 -0.59 21.89 23.99
CA ASP A 54 -2.03 21.85 24.22
C ASP A 54 -2.66 23.24 24.37
N PHE A 55 -3.89 23.42 23.87
CA PHE A 55 -4.59 24.72 23.92
C PHE A 55 -5.15 25.04 25.31
N THR A 56 -5.58 24.04 26.06
CA THR A 56 -6.08 24.22 27.42
C THR A 56 -4.94 24.60 28.35
N GLU A 57 -3.77 23.97 28.19
CA GLU A 57 -2.56 24.35 28.91
C GLU A 57 -2.14 25.80 28.61
N PHE A 58 -2.20 26.21 27.33
CA PHE A 58 -1.91 27.58 26.91
C PHE A 58 -2.77 28.64 27.62
N LEU A 59 -4.10 28.42 27.68
CA LEU A 59 -5.03 29.32 28.36
C LEU A 59 -4.76 29.40 29.88
N ASN A 60 -4.19 28.35 30.46
CA ASN A 60 -3.86 28.26 31.88
C ASN A 60 -2.46 28.80 32.23
N ILE A 61 -1.65 29.23 31.27
CA ILE A 61 -0.34 29.84 31.53
C ILE A 61 -0.54 31.11 32.36
N LYS A 62 -0.10 31.08 33.62
CA LYS A 62 -0.16 32.23 34.52
C LYS A 62 0.63 33.42 33.97
N GLY A 63 0.04 34.61 34.09
CA GLY A 63 0.65 35.88 33.69
C GLY A 63 2.05 36.09 34.25
N CYS A 64 2.96 36.59 33.43
CA CYS A 64 4.36 36.82 33.81
C CYS A 64 4.64 38.21 34.40
N THR A 65 3.67 39.14 34.36
CA THR A 65 3.86 40.54 34.78
C THR A 65 2.81 40.96 35.79
N ARG A 66 3.24 41.67 36.83
CA ARG A 66 2.36 42.26 37.85
C ARG A 66 2.05 43.72 37.54
N SER A 67 0.77 44.11 37.62
CA SER A 67 0.30 45.48 37.39
C SER A 67 -1.03 45.72 38.11
N LYS A 68 -1.61 46.93 37.94
CA LYS A 68 -3.03 47.17 38.22
C LYS A 68 -3.92 46.36 37.27
N HIS A 69 -5.09 45.96 37.73
CA HIS A 69 -6.17 45.47 36.87
C HIS A 69 -6.69 46.60 35.98
N SER A 70 -7.19 46.25 34.80
CA SER A 70 -7.80 47.18 33.84
C SER A 70 -9.20 46.69 33.48
N ASN A 71 -10.19 47.57 33.61
CA ASN A 71 -11.56 47.34 33.14
C ASN A 71 -11.78 47.79 31.68
N ILE A 72 -10.71 48.21 30.99
CA ILE A 72 -10.77 48.62 29.59
C ILE A 72 -10.72 47.36 28.72
N LYS A 73 -11.85 47.01 28.10
CA LYS A 73 -11.89 45.93 27.10
C LYS A 73 -10.98 46.31 25.92
N PRO A 74 -9.97 45.50 25.57
CA PRO A 74 -9.18 45.70 24.37
C PRO A 74 -10.10 45.81 23.15
N LYS A 75 -9.79 46.73 22.24
CA LYS A 75 -10.52 46.83 20.97
C LYS A 75 -10.43 45.47 20.28
N GLU A 76 -11.59 44.93 19.88
CA GLU A 76 -11.61 43.70 19.10
C GLU A 76 -10.76 43.92 17.83
N PRO A 77 -9.86 42.99 17.48
CA PRO A 77 -9.10 43.12 16.25
C PRO A 77 -10.08 43.25 15.09
N GLU A 78 -9.96 44.35 14.33
CA GLU A 78 -10.78 44.55 13.14
C GLU A 78 -10.60 43.33 12.25
N LYS A 79 -11.71 42.67 11.91
CA LYS A 79 -11.69 41.62 10.88
C LYS A 79 -11.01 42.25 9.65
N PRO A 80 -10.05 41.57 9.01
CA PRO A 80 -9.36 42.14 7.87
C PRO A 80 -10.39 42.64 6.87
N ILE A 81 -10.35 43.95 6.62
CA ILE A 81 -11.21 44.62 5.65
C ILE A 81 -10.88 43.98 4.30
N LYS A 82 -11.84 43.22 3.75
CA LYS A 82 -11.79 42.85 2.34
C LYS A 82 -11.82 44.18 1.59
N GLN A 83 -10.75 44.47 0.85
CA GLN A 83 -10.71 45.66 0.01
C GLN A 83 -11.89 45.58 -0.96
N ASP A 84 -12.83 46.53 -0.83
CA ASP A 84 -13.85 46.77 -1.84
C ASP A 84 -13.14 47.31 -3.09
N VAL A 85 -12.88 46.40 -4.03
CA VAL A 85 -12.57 46.75 -5.42
C VAL A 85 -13.87 47.07 -6.14
N ASP A 86 -13.82 48.15 -6.92
CA ASP A 86 -14.92 48.76 -7.65
C ASP A 86 -15.73 47.74 -8.47
N ILE A 87 -17.04 47.77 -8.23
CA ILE A 87 -18.08 46.86 -8.73
C ILE A 87 -18.48 47.29 -10.16
N ASN A 88 -17.66 46.93 -11.14
CA ASN A 88 -18.09 46.79 -12.55
C ASN A 88 -17.27 45.81 -13.40
N GLU A 89 -16.32 45.08 -12.82
CA GLU A 89 -15.79 43.87 -13.45
C GLU A 89 -16.16 42.67 -12.59
N VAL A 90 -17.01 41.80 -13.14
CA VAL A 90 -17.20 40.44 -12.62
C VAL A 90 -15.86 39.73 -12.77
N ILE A 91 -15.01 39.81 -11.75
CA ILE A 91 -13.88 38.89 -11.63
C ILE A 91 -14.52 37.55 -11.25
N GLU A 92 -14.83 36.78 -12.29
CA GLU A 92 -15.18 35.37 -12.18
C GLU A 92 -13.96 34.68 -11.56
N VAL A 93 -13.92 34.56 -10.22
CA VAL A 93 -12.92 33.76 -9.52
C VAL A 93 -13.23 32.31 -9.83
N LYS A 94 -12.81 31.88 -11.02
CA LYS A 94 -12.70 30.46 -11.32
C LYS A 94 -11.72 29.90 -10.29
N PRO A 95 -12.03 28.77 -9.63
CA PRO A 95 -11.00 28.04 -8.92
C PRO A 95 -9.80 27.93 -9.86
N ILE A 96 -8.58 28.12 -9.36
CA ILE A 96 -7.39 27.74 -10.13
C ILE A 96 -7.54 26.24 -10.32
N VAL A 97 -8.16 25.85 -11.43
CA VAL A 97 -8.21 24.47 -11.87
C VAL A 97 -6.75 24.16 -12.11
N PRO A 98 -6.12 23.29 -11.31
CA PRO A 98 -4.77 22.85 -11.63
C PRO A 98 -4.82 22.38 -13.07
N VAL A 99 -3.99 22.97 -13.94
CA VAL A 99 -3.98 22.62 -15.35
C VAL A 99 -3.69 21.13 -15.41
N ALA A 100 -4.74 20.34 -15.63
CA ALA A 100 -4.64 18.90 -15.67
C ALA A 100 -3.70 18.56 -16.81
N LYS A 101 -2.58 17.94 -16.49
CA LYS A 101 -1.61 17.50 -17.49
C LYS A 101 -2.32 16.55 -18.43
N VAL A 102 -2.10 16.75 -19.73
CA VAL A 102 -2.64 15.84 -20.74
C VAL A 102 -2.07 14.45 -20.47
N ARG A 103 -2.95 13.48 -20.22
CA ARG A 103 -2.57 12.10 -19.94
C ARG A 103 -1.85 11.50 -21.15
N PRO A 104 -0.58 11.07 -21.02
CA PRO A 104 0.12 10.42 -22.12
C PRO A 104 -0.53 9.08 -22.50
N PRO A 105 -0.33 8.60 -23.76
CA PRO A 105 -0.79 7.28 -24.17
C PRO A 105 -0.18 6.17 -23.31
N PHE A 106 -0.92 5.10 -23.05
CA PHE A 106 -0.43 3.97 -22.26
C PHE A 106 0.74 3.21 -22.91
N GLU A 107 0.76 3.13 -24.25
CA GLU A 107 1.85 2.52 -25.02
C GLU A 107 3.07 3.45 -25.16
N SER A 108 3.13 4.53 -24.36
CA SER A 108 4.33 5.37 -24.30
C SER A 108 5.56 4.54 -23.92
N PRO A 109 6.76 4.87 -24.46
CA PRO A 109 7.99 4.15 -24.16
C PRO A 109 8.21 3.97 -22.65
N MET A 110 8.51 2.75 -22.24
CA MET A 110 8.75 2.38 -20.85
C MET A 110 10.22 2.58 -20.51
N THR A 111 10.50 3.27 -19.40
CA THR A 111 11.85 3.45 -18.87
C THR A 111 12.17 2.34 -17.88
N MET A 112 13.34 1.72 -18.01
CA MET A 112 13.84 0.76 -17.01
C MET A 112 14.35 1.51 -15.79
N MET A 113 13.75 1.27 -14.63
CA MET A 113 14.09 1.95 -13.38
C MET A 113 15.35 1.34 -12.79
N LYS A 114 16.29 2.19 -12.34
CA LYS A 114 17.49 1.74 -11.62
C LYS A 114 17.13 1.52 -10.14
N PRO A 115 17.21 0.30 -9.61
CA PRO A 115 16.88 0.04 -8.21
C PRO A 115 18.04 0.42 -7.27
N GLU A 116 17.68 0.98 -6.12
CA GLU A 116 18.58 1.12 -4.97
C GLU A 116 18.47 -0.14 -4.10
N ILE A 117 19.58 -0.84 -3.93
CA ILE A 117 19.64 -2.10 -3.18
C ILE A 117 20.02 -1.81 -1.73
N SER A 118 19.22 -2.28 -0.78
CA SER A 118 19.48 -2.07 0.65
C SER A 118 20.80 -2.71 1.11
N PRO A 119 21.52 -2.14 2.08
CA PRO A 119 22.78 -2.70 2.59
C PRO A 119 22.62 -4.14 3.12
N SER A 120 21.51 -4.40 3.80
CA SER A 120 21.15 -5.72 4.33
C SER A 120 20.97 -6.77 3.23
N LEU A 121 20.37 -6.41 2.10
CA LEU A 121 20.23 -7.32 0.96
C LEU A 121 21.58 -7.56 0.27
N LYS A 122 22.42 -6.51 0.12
CA LYS A 122 23.78 -6.67 -0.40
C LYS A 122 24.60 -7.67 0.42
N GLN A 123 24.54 -7.59 1.74
CA GLN A 123 25.23 -8.53 2.64
C GLN A 123 24.71 -9.96 2.50
N GLN A 124 23.40 -10.15 2.36
CA GLN A 124 22.82 -11.49 2.16
C GLN A 124 23.26 -12.13 0.84
N VAL A 125 23.35 -11.35 -0.24
CA VAL A 125 23.82 -11.85 -1.54
C VAL A 125 25.32 -12.18 -1.48
N LEU A 126 26.13 -11.40 -0.75
CA LEU A 126 27.56 -11.65 -0.59
C LEU A 126 27.86 -12.90 0.23
N ASN A 127 27.03 -13.19 1.24
CA ASN A 127 27.21 -14.32 2.15
C ASN A 127 26.53 -15.61 1.67
N GLN A 128 25.88 -15.62 0.50
CA GLN A 128 25.39 -16.86 -0.09
C GLN A 128 26.58 -17.65 -0.64
N PRO A 129 26.76 -18.93 -0.25
CA PRO A 129 27.78 -19.77 -0.86
C PRO A 129 27.49 -19.85 -2.36
N THR A 130 28.45 -19.40 -3.16
CA THR A 130 28.45 -19.57 -4.60
C THR A 130 28.39 -21.08 -4.86
N GLN A 131 27.20 -21.61 -5.12
CA GLN A 131 27.11 -22.89 -5.82
C GLN A 131 27.89 -22.67 -7.13
N PRO A 132 28.92 -23.47 -7.44
CA PRO A 132 29.61 -23.34 -8.70
C PRO A 132 28.54 -23.42 -9.79
N ILE A 133 28.57 -22.41 -10.66
CA ILE A 133 27.82 -22.43 -11.90
C ILE A 133 28.40 -23.62 -12.65
N ALA A 134 27.76 -24.78 -12.53
CA ALA A 134 28.01 -25.86 -13.47
C ALA A 134 27.67 -25.28 -14.84
N ASP A 135 28.64 -25.31 -15.74
CA ASP A 135 28.44 -25.12 -17.17
C ASP A 135 27.40 -26.15 -17.63
N ASN A 136 26.12 -25.79 -17.52
CA ASN A 136 25.04 -26.63 -18.00
C ASN A 136 24.92 -26.37 -19.49
N ASN A 137 25.53 -27.28 -20.26
CA ASN A 137 25.11 -27.54 -21.62
C ASN A 137 23.58 -27.78 -21.58
N PRO A 138 22.75 -27.01 -22.29
CA PRO A 138 21.29 -27.06 -22.15
C PRO A 138 20.65 -28.41 -22.57
N ASN A 139 21.43 -29.34 -23.10
CA ASN A 139 20.98 -30.65 -23.58
C ASN A 139 21.37 -31.85 -22.70
N GLU A 140 22.11 -31.67 -21.61
CA GLU A 140 22.48 -32.79 -20.73
C GLU A 140 21.58 -32.86 -19.50
N ILE A 141 20.76 -33.91 -19.41
CA ILE A 141 19.91 -34.19 -18.23
C ILE A 141 20.80 -34.84 -17.15
N PRO A 142 20.95 -34.25 -15.96
CA PRO A 142 21.72 -34.86 -14.88
C PRO A 142 21.08 -36.17 -14.41
N VAL A 143 21.90 -37.20 -14.20
CA VAL A 143 21.48 -38.45 -13.55
C VAL A 143 20.92 -38.13 -12.16
N GLY A 144 19.75 -38.68 -11.86
CA GLY A 144 18.96 -38.38 -10.67
C GLY A 144 17.82 -37.37 -10.89
N THR A 145 17.69 -36.77 -12.09
CA THR A 145 16.56 -35.88 -12.41
C THR A 145 15.22 -36.63 -12.28
N ILE A 146 14.27 -36.09 -11.51
CA ILE A 146 12.96 -36.71 -11.29
C ILE A 146 12.02 -36.35 -12.45
N CYS A 147 11.20 -37.31 -12.89
CA CYS A 147 10.17 -37.10 -13.89
C CYS A 147 9.22 -35.96 -13.48
N LYS A 148 8.89 -35.08 -14.42
CA LYS A 148 8.02 -33.91 -14.19
C LYS A 148 6.53 -34.18 -14.48
N ASN A 149 6.17 -35.40 -14.87
CA ASN A 149 4.77 -35.81 -15.05
C ASN A 149 4.07 -36.01 -13.69
N GLY A 150 2.79 -35.66 -13.61
CA GLY A 150 2.02 -35.73 -12.35
C GLY A 150 1.96 -37.16 -11.79
N GLY A 151 2.37 -37.35 -10.53
CA GLY A 151 2.34 -38.66 -9.86
C GLY A 151 3.46 -39.63 -10.26
N CYS A 152 4.39 -39.24 -11.14
CA CYS A 152 5.55 -40.07 -11.48
C CYS A 152 6.76 -39.71 -10.62
N ASN A 153 7.31 -40.69 -9.90
CA ASN A 153 8.49 -40.52 -9.04
C ASN A 153 9.76 -41.18 -9.61
N ALA A 154 9.77 -41.50 -10.91
CA ALA A 154 10.94 -42.11 -11.55
C ALA A 154 12.11 -41.12 -11.59
N SER A 155 13.32 -41.62 -11.35
CA SER A 155 14.57 -40.87 -11.50
C SER A 155 15.28 -41.27 -12.79
N TYR A 156 15.85 -40.28 -13.48
CA TYR A 156 16.64 -40.47 -14.69
C TYR A 156 17.96 -41.16 -14.35
N GLN A 157 18.25 -42.32 -14.93
CA GLN A 157 19.51 -43.07 -14.75
C GLN A 157 20.34 -43.16 -16.04
N GLY A 158 20.04 -42.32 -17.05
CA GLY A 158 20.67 -42.34 -18.37
C GLY A 158 19.69 -42.66 -19.49
N SER A 159 20.18 -42.79 -20.73
CA SER A 159 19.36 -43.02 -21.93
C SER A 159 18.45 -44.24 -21.81
N GLU A 160 18.90 -45.30 -21.12
CA GLU A 160 18.12 -46.52 -20.87
C GLU A 160 16.83 -46.29 -20.06
N THR A 161 16.78 -45.26 -19.21
CA THR A 161 15.56 -44.92 -18.45
C THR A 161 14.56 -44.08 -19.22
N SER A 162 14.95 -43.53 -20.38
CA SER A 162 14.03 -42.79 -21.25
C SER A 162 13.09 -43.71 -22.03
N ASP A 163 13.47 -44.99 -22.18
CA ASP A 163 12.69 -45.99 -22.91
C ASP A 163 11.66 -46.71 -22.02
N ASN A 164 11.70 -46.50 -20.70
CA ASN A 164 10.70 -47.04 -19.79
C ASN A 164 9.38 -46.24 -19.88
N SER A 165 8.25 -46.95 -19.82
CA SER A 165 6.95 -46.31 -19.88
C SER A 165 6.62 -45.57 -18.57
N CYS A 166 6.32 -44.28 -18.67
CA CYS A 166 5.87 -43.43 -17.58
C CYS A 166 4.37 -43.63 -17.33
N ILE A 167 3.98 -43.97 -16.11
CA ILE A 167 2.56 -43.98 -15.68
C ILE A 167 2.31 -42.71 -14.87
N TYR A 168 1.42 -41.85 -15.34
CA TYR A 168 1.23 -40.51 -14.78
C TYR A 168 -0.22 -40.01 -14.89
N HIS A 169 -0.49 -38.87 -14.27
CA HIS A 169 -1.74 -38.13 -14.38
C HIS A 169 -1.58 -36.97 -15.36
N PRO A 170 -2.32 -36.94 -16.49
CA PRO A 170 -2.31 -35.82 -17.44
C PRO A 170 -3.08 -34.59 -16.88
N GLY A 171 -3.95 -34.81 -15.89
CA GLY A 171 -4.75 -33.76 -15.26
C GLY A 171 -3.97 -32.92 -14.25
N VAL A 172 -4.64 -31.92 -13.70
CA VAL A 172 -4.11 -31.05 -12.65
C VAL A 172 -4.58 -31.50 -11.26
N PRO A 173 -3.78 -31.26 -10.20
CA PRO A 173 -4.21 -31.50 -8.84
C PRO A 173 -5.32 -30.51 -8.44
N ILE A 174 -6.42 -31.00 -7.87
CA ILE A 174 -7.55 -30.21 -7.37
C ILE A 174 -7.69 -30.43 -5.87
N PHE A 175 -7.76 -29.32 -5.13
CA PHE A 175 -8.00 -29.29 -3.69
C PHE A 175 -9.26 -28.45 -3.42
N HIS A 176 -10.41 -29.09 -3.21
CA HIS A 176 -11.69 -28.42 -2.98
C HIS A 176 -12.45 -29.14 -1.86
N GLU A 177 -13.03 -28.39 -0.92
CA GLU A 177 -13.85 -28.92 0.19
C GLU A 177 -13.16 -30.04 0.99
N GLY A 178 -11.84 -29.93 1.21
CA GLY A 178 -11.06 -30.93 1.94
C GLY A 178 -10.71 -32.19 1.14
N LEU A 179 -11.29 -32.37 -0.05
CA LEU A 179 -10.97 -33.44 -1.00
C LEU A 179 -9.79 -33.05 -1.89
N LYS A 180 -8.99 -34.06 -2.24
CA LYS A 180 -7.78 -33.97 -3.06
C LYS A 180 -7.88 -35.02 -4.15
N PHE A 181 -7.75 -34.60 -5.40
CA PHE A 181 -7.87 -35.50 -6.55
C PHE A 181 -7.21 -34.92 -7.80
N TRP A 182 -6.96 -35.77 -8.79
CA TRP A 182 -6.49 -35.34 -10.10
C TRP A 182 -7.68 -35.13 -11.03
N SER A 183 -7.70 -34.05 -11.81
CA SER A 183 -8.81 -33.73 -12.72
C SER A 183 -9.06 -34.80 -13.80
N CYS A 184 -8.05 -35.62 -14.10
CA CYS A 184 -8.13 -36.75 -15.03
C CYS A 184 -8.67 -38.04 -14.40
N CYS A 185 -8.98 -38.05 -13.10
CA CYS A 185 -9.39 -39.24 -12.35
C CYS A 185 -10.60 -38.97 -11.47
N GLN A 186 -11.39 -40.00 -11.23
CA GLN A 186 -12.49 -39.95 -10.26
C GLN A 186 -12.07 -40.32 -8.83
N LYS A 187 -10.83 -40.80 -8.63
CA LYS A 187 -10.30 -41.14 -7.30
C LYS A 187 -10.12 -39.87 -6.47
N ARG A 188 -10.78 -39.81 -5.32
CA ARG A 188 -10.73 -38.69 -4.38
C ARG A 188 -10.28 -39.18 -3.02
N THR A 189 -9.47 -38.37 -2.34
CA THR A 189 -8.99 -38.66 -0.99
C THR A 189 -8.99 -37.39 -0.15
N THR A 190 -9.22 -37.53 1.15
CA THR A 190 -9.02 -36.44 2.11
C THR A 190 -7.57 -36.40 2.62
N ASP A 191 -6.84 -37.51 2.57
CA ASP A 191 -5.45 -37.62 3.01
C ASP A 191 -4.46 -37.17 1.92
N PHE A 192 -3.47 -36.35 2.31
CA PHE A 192 -2.50 -35.78 1.37
C PHE A 192 -1.45 -36.78 0.91
N ASN A 193 -1.01 -37.70 1.78
CA ASN A 193 -0.03 -38.72 1.40
C ASN A 193 -0.65 -39.75 0.45
N ALA A 194 -1.90 -40.13 0.68
CA ALA A 194 -2.67 -40.96 -0.24
C ALA A 194 -2.84 -40.30 -1.62
N PHE A 195 -2.97 -38.97 -1.68
CA PHE A 195 -3.01 -38.22 -2.94
C PHE A 195 -1.66 -38.25 -3.68
N LEU A 196 -0.54 -38.00 -2.96
CA LEU A 196 0.80 -38.04 -3.54
C LEU A 196 1.20 -39.44 -4.03
N ASN A 197 0.75 -40.49 -3.33
CA ASN A 197 1.01 -41.88 -3.67
C ASN A 197 0.02 -42.46 -4.69
N GLN A 198 -0.93 -41.66 -5.19
CA GLN A 198 -1.87 -42.11 -6.19
C GLN A 198 -1.15 -42.41 -7.51
N VAL A 199 -1.22 -43.66 -7.95
CA VAL A 199 -0.65 -44.10 -9.24
C VAL A 199 -1.37 -43.42 -10.39
N GLY A 200 -0.59 -42.99 -11.39
CA GLY A 200 -1.06 -42.38 -12.63
C GLY A 200 -2.15 -43.18 -13.35
N CYS A 201 -2.91 -42.50 -14.21
CA CYS A 201 -4.02 -43.08 -14.97
C CYS A 201 -3.76 -43.20 -16.47
N GLU A 202 -2.64 -42.69 -16.96
CA GLU A 202 -2.23 -42.74 -18.35
C GLU A 202 -0.78 -43.21 -18.47
N GLN A 203 -0.46 -43.85 -19.58
CA GLN A 203 0.88 -44.34 -19.90
C GLN A 203 1.47 -43.50 -21.05
N GLY A 204 2.72 -43.06 -20.92
CA GLY A 204 3.42 -42.29 -21.94
C GLY A 204 4.93 -42.23 -21.68
N ASN A 205 5.59 -41.20 -22.22
CA ASN A 205 7.03 -41.02 -22.05
C ASN A 205 7.35 -40.12 -20.85
N HIS A 206 8.49 -40.36 -20.21
CA HIS A 206 8.97 -39.50 -19.14
C HIS A 206 9.32 -38.10 -19.66
N VAL A 207 8.95 -37.08 -18.88
CA VAL A 207 9.31 -35.67 -19.14
C VAL A 207 10.36 -35.25 -18.13
N TRP A 208 11.61 -35.20 -18.53
CA TRP A 208 12.74 -34.81 -17.67
C TRP A 208 12.98 -33.31 -17.68
N ILE A 209 12.78 -32.69 -18.85
CA ILE A 209 12.83 -31.25 -19.06
C ILE A 209 11.45 -30.84 -19.53
N LYS A 210 10.76 -30.03 -18.74
CA LYS A 210 9.65 -29.23 -19.25
C LYS A 210 10.29 -28.00 -19.86
N GLU A 211 10.08 -27.77 -21.16
CA GLU A 211 10.23 -26.43 -21.73
C GLU A 211 9.49 -25.47 -20.80
N ASN A 212 10.05 -24.29 -20.53
CA ASN A 212 9.55 -23.36 -19.53
C ASN A 212 8.05 -23.08 -19.75
N ASP A 213 7.19 -23.88 -19.12
CA ASP A 213 5.89 -23.44 -18.67
C ASP A 213 6.22 -22.20 -17.85
N ASP A 214 5.71 -21.06 -18.32
CA ASP A 214 5.87 -19.74 -17.75
C ASP A 214 5.28 -19.77 -16.33
N LYS A 215 6.03 -20.36 -15.38
CA LYS A 215 5.59 -20.59 -14.00
C LYS A 215 5.46 -19.23 -13.36
N THR A 216 4.27 -18.67 -13.43
CA THR A 216 3.96 -17.42 -12.77
C THR A 216 3.61 -17.71 -11.32
N ILE A 217 4.31 -17.08 -10.39
CA ILE A 217 3.91 -17.09 -8.98
C ILE A 217 3.08 -15.84 -8.68
N GLN A 218 2.12 -15.99 -7.76
CA GLN A 218 1.41 -14.86 -7.20
C GLN A 218 2.12 -14.40 -5.93
N SER A 219 2.70 -13.19 -5.96
CA SER A 219 3.19 -12.51 -4.77
C SER A 219 2.15 -11.53 -4.26
N ARG A 220 2.01 -11.44 -2.93
CA ARG A 220 1.20 -10.39 -2.31
C ARG A 220 1.85 -9.04 -2.62
N TRP A 221 1.04 -8.05 -2.95
CA TRP A 221 1.48 -6.67 -3.04
C TRP A 221 0.37 -5.75 -2.52
N ASP A 222 0.76 -4.55 -2.08
CA ASP A 222 -0.16 -3.49 -1.70
C ASP A 222 0.38 -2.12 -2.13
N TYR A 223 -0.41 -1.08 -1.92
CA TYR A 223 0.04 0.29 -2.11
C TYR A 223 -0.50 1.20 -1.01
N HIS A 224 0.24 2.26 -0.76
CA HIS A 224 -0.24 3.41 0.01
C HIS A 224 0.15 4.69 -0.71
N GLN A 225 -0.43 5.81 -0.29
CA GLN A 225 -0.15 7.09 -0.93
C GLN A 225 -0.08 8.23 0.08
N THR A 226 0.69 9.24 -0.29
CA THR A 226 0.69 10.56 0.33
C THR A 226 0.14 11.57 -0.67
N ALA A 227 0.09 12.85 -0.30
CA ALA A 227 -0.30 13.91 -1.23
C ALA A 227 0.57 13.95 -2.49
N SER A 228 1.85 13.56 -2.39
CA SER A 228 2.85 13.73 -3.46
C SER A 228 3.40 12.44 -4.04
N HIS A 229 3.20 11.30 -3.38
CA HIS A 229 3.74 10.01 -3.82
C HIS A 229 2.71 8.90 -3.72
N VAL A 230 2.89 7.88 -4.55
CA VAL A 230 2.28 6.56 -4.40
C VAL A 230 3.42 5.57 -4.19
N VAL A 231 3.30 4.67 -3.23
CA VAL A 231 4.30 3.64 -2.94
C VAL A 231 3.66 2.28 -3.14
N VAL A 232 4.19 1.50 -4.06
CA VAL A 232 3.76 0.11 -4.33
C VAL A 232 4.76 -0.83 -3.68
N SER A 233 4.28 -1.73 -2.83
CA SER A 233 5.10 -2.70 -2.09
C SER A 233 4.79 -4.11 -2.56
N ILE A 234 5.77 -4.79 -3.18
CA ILE A 234 5.67 -6.19 -3.60
C ILE A 234 6.40 -7.05 -2.57
N TYR A 235 5.69 -7.90 -1.84
CA TYR A 235 6.28 -8.76 -0.81
C TYR A 235 6.82 -10.04 -1.45
N ALA A 236 8.14 -10.11 -1.55
CA ALA A 236 8.86 -11.17 -2.20
C ALA A 236 10.20 -11.42 -1.48
N LYS A 237 10.58 -12.69 -1.34
CA LYS A 237 11.87 -13.12 -0.83
C LYS A 237 12.61 -13.88 -1.92
N GLN A 238 13.94 -13.88 -1.88
CA GLN A 238 14.78 -14.68 -2.78
C GLN A 238 14.58 -14.39 -4.28
N TYR A 239 14.13 -13.18 -4.63
CA TYR A 239 14.07 -12.74 -6.01
C TYR A 239 15.47 -12.34 -6.51
N CYS A 240 15.72 -12.50 -7.81
CA CYS A 240 17.01 -12.22 -8.44
C CYS A 240 17.17 -10.72 -8.71
N LEU A 241 18.22 -10.09 -8.17
CA LEU A 241 18.49 -8.66 -8.38
C LEU A 241 18.87 -8.29 -9.82
N LYS A 242 19.45 -9.23 -10.58
CA LYS A 242 19.91 -8.98 -11.94
C LYS A 242 18.82 -9.18 -12.99
N GLU A 243 17.97 -10.18 -12.78
CA GLU A 243 16.93 -10.58 -13.73
C GLU A 243 15.57 -9.93 -13.42
N SER A 244 15.36 -9.45 -12.19
CA SER A 244 14.13 -8.72 -11.85
C SER A 244 14.18 -7.30 -12.41
N VAL A 245 13.15 -6.93 -13.15
CA VAL A 245 13.07 -5.65 -13.89
C VAL A 245 11.83 -4.88 -13.48
N ILE A 246 12.00 -3.59 -13.22
CA ILE A 246 10.90 -2.64 -13.02
C ILE A 246 10.96 -1.64 -14.16
N GLN A 247 9.85 -1.48 -14.87
CA GLN A 247 9.67 -0.54 -15.96
C GLN A 247 8.52 0.41 -15.65
N LEU A 248 8.71 1.68 -15.98
CA LEU A 248 7.75 2.74 -15.67
C LEU A 248 7.65 3.70 -16.86
N ASN A 249 6.42 4.04 -17.23
CA ASN A 249 6.13 5.25 -17.99
C ASN A 249 5.19 6.15 -17.16
N PRO A 250 4.81 7.34 -17.64
CA PRO A 250 4.00 8.28 -16.85
C PRO A 250 2.64 7.74 -16.39
N VAL A 251 2.13 6.65 -16.98
CA VAL A 251 0.78 6.12 -16.73
C VAL A 251 0.72 4.60 -16.56
N ARG A 252 1.85 3.88 -16.57
CA ARG A 252 1.90 2.41 -16.50
C ARG A 252 3.10 1.97 -15.68
N LEU A 253 2.85 1.07 -14.73
CA LEU A 253 3.88 0.38 -13.97
C LEU A 253 3.91 -1.09 -14.38
N LYS A 254 5.10 -1.58 -14.75
CA LYS A 254 5.34 -3.00 -15.02
C LYS A 254 6.49 -3.51 -14.15
N ALA A 255 6.23 -4.45 -13.26
CA ALA A 255 7.23 -5.11 -12.44
C ALA A 255 7.28 -6.61 -12.75
N CYS A 256 8.49 -7.11 -13.04
CA CYS A 256 8.76 -8.52 -13.25
C CYS A 256 9.82 -8.96 -12.25
N LEU A 257 9.49 -9.86 -11.33
CA LEU A 257 10.45 -10.46 -10.40
C LEU A 257 10.72 -11.90 -10.80
N VAL A 258 12.00 -12.32 -10.78
CA VAL A 258 12.40 -13.69 -11.12
C VAL A 258 12.89 -14.40 -9.87
N PHE A 259 12.52 -15.67 -9.69
CA PHE A 259 12.83 -16.49 -8.51
C PHE A 259 13.66 -17.72 -8.92
N PRO A 260 14.99 -17.62 -8.95
CA PRO A 260 15.85 -18.71 -9.44
C PRO A 260 15.71 -20.00 -8.63
N GLN A 261 15.56 -19.87 -7.31
CA GLN A 261 15.37 -21.01 -6.41
C GLN A 261 14.02 -21.73 -6.59
N GLN A 262 13.10 -21.14 -7.37
CA GLN A 262 11.79 -21.70 -7.68
C GLN A 262 11.67 -22.06 -9.16
N SER A 263 12.73 -22.65 -9.74
CA SER A 263 12.77 -22.99 -11.18
C SER A 263 12.58 -21.77 -12.09
N ASN A 264 13.22 -20.64 -11.77
CA ASN A 264 13.09 -19.38 -12.51
C ASN A 264 11.63 -18.88 -12.66
N ALA A 265 10.76 -19.22 -11.70
CA ALA A 265 9.39 -18.73 -11.71
C ALA A 265 9.36 -17.19 -11.68
N THR A 266 8.30 -16.59 -12.24
CA THR A 266 8.20 -15.14 -12.38
C THR A 266 6.96 -14.57 -11.70
N PHE A 267 7.08 -13.40 -11.08
CA PHE A 267 5.94 -12.58 -10.68
C PHE A 267 5.82 -11.42 -11.67
N LYS A 268 4.63 -11.22 -12.25
CA LYS A 268 4.35 -10.13 -13.20
C LYS A 268 3.24 -9.25 -12.65
N LEU A 269 3.52 -7.96 -12.47
CA LEU A 269 2.53 -6.91 -12.17
C LEU A 269 2.56 -5.90 -13.32
N ASP A 270 1.43 -5.64 -13.93
CA ASP A 270 1.30 -4.70 -15.06
C ASP A 270 0.00 -3.92 -14.89
N ILE A 271 0.10 -2.66 -14.51
CA ILE A 271 -1.05 -1.83 -14.14
C ILE A 271 -1.00 -0.47 -14.84
N GLU A 272 -2.16 -0.01 -15.30
CA GLU A 272 -2.35 1.38 -15.73
C GLU A 272 -2.67 2.25 -14.51
N LEU A 273 -1.83 3.24 -14.22
CA LEU A 273 -1.95 4.13 -13.07
C LEU A 273 -3.09 5.13 -13.23
N GLN A 274 -3.86 5.41 -12.17
CA GLN A 274 -4.95 6.38 -12.21
C GLN A 274 -4.46 7.80 -12.55
N GLY A 275 -3.38 8.26 -11.91
CA GLY A 275 -2.79 9.56 -12.21
C GLY A 275 -1.49 9.46 -12.98
N ILE A 276 -0.95 10.62 -13.32
CA ILE A 276 0.33 10.75 -14.03
C ILE A 276 1.46 10.79 -13.00
N VAL A 277 2.54 10.08 -13.29
CA VAL A 277 3.76 10.08 -12.46
C VAL A 277 4.93 10.70 -13.19
N ASP A 278 5.82 11.32 -12.43
CA ASP A 278 7.13 11.74 -12.91
C ASP A 278 8.09 10.55 -12.82
N VAL A 279 8.42 9.98 -13.98
CA VAL A 279 9.30 8.81 -14.09
C VAL A 279 10.70 9.11 -13.56
N SER A 280 11.22 10.32 -13.80
CA SER A 280 12.58 10.71 -13.43
C SER A 280 12.76 10.91 -11.92
N ALA A 281 11.72 11.40 -11.25
CA ALA A 281 11.70 11.60 -9.81
C ALA A 281 11.20 10.37 -9.03
N SER A 282 10.82 9.30 -9.72
CA SER A 282 10.39 8.03 -9.11
C SER A 282 11.59 7.14 -8.78
N GLN A 283 11.47 6.34 -7.73
CA GLN A 283 12.57 5.53 -7.18
C GLN A 283 12.10 4.10 -6.90
N VAL A 284 13.02 3.15 -7.01
CA VAL A 284 12.77 1.73 -6.69
C VAL A 284 13.77 1.29 -5.64
N PHE A 285 13.30 0.63 -4.59
CA PHE A 285 14.09 0.10 -3.50
C PHE A 285 13.92 -1.41 -3.41
N MET A 286 15.02 -2.15 -3.43
CA MET A 286 15.03 -3.60 -3.30
C MET A 286 15.53 -4.01 -1.90
N TYR A 287 14.67 -4.68 -1.14
CA TYR A 287 14.93 -5.22 0.20
C TYR A 287 14.83 -6.74 0.22
N ALA A 288 15.42 -7.38 1.23
CA ALA A 288 15.40 -8.85 1.36
C ALA A 288 13.99 -9.48 1.36
N THR A 289 12.99 -8.74 1.82
CA THR A 289 11.61 -9.24 2.01
C THR A 289 10.58 -8.55 1.14
N LYS A 290 10.95 -7.51 0.39
CA LYS A 290 10.04 -6.76 -0.49
C LYS A 290 10.79 -5.90 -1.50
N VAL A 291 10.09 -5.48 -2.53
CA VAL A 291 10.47 -4.41 -3.44
C VAL A 291 9.49 -3.25 -3.25
N GLU A 292 9.99 -2.04 -3.00
CA GLU A 292 9.17 -0.84 -2.90
C GLU A 292 9.41 0.08 -4.09
N ILE A 293 8.33 0.52 -4.74
CA ILE A 293 8.35 1.37 -5.92
C ILE A 293 7.66 2.68 -5.52
N LYS A 294 8.47 3.71 -5.28
CA LYS A 294 8.04 5.04 -4.87
C LYS A 294 7.84 5.92 -6.11
N LEU A 295 6.59 6.08 -6.50
CA LEU A 295 6.17 6.87 -7.65
C LEU A 295 5.93 8.32 -7.23
N LYS A 296 6.60 9.27 -7.89
CA LYS A 296 6.34 10.70 -7.70
C LYS A 296 5.10 11.10 -8.51
N LYS A 297 4.05 11.59 -7.85
CA LYS A 297 2.87 12.11 -8.55
C LYS A 297 3.24 13.39 -9.29
N ALA A 298 2.84 13.48 -10.56
CA ALA A 298 3.00 14.69 -11.36
C ALA A 298 2.06 15.82 -10.88
N GLU A 299 0.96 15.45 -10.25
CA GLU A 299 -0.04 16.33 -9.66
C GLU A 299 -0.29 15.91 -8.22
N ALA A 300 -0.19 16.87 -7.28
CA ALA A 300 -0.49 16.59 -5.89
C ALA A 300 -1.99 16.34 -5.71
N GLY A 301 -2.35 15.30 -4.96
CA GLY A 301 -3.73 14.90 -4.77
C GLY A 301 -3.85 13.47 -4.30
N SER A 302 -5.05 13.06 -3.88
CA SER A 302 -5.35 11.67 -3.52
C SER A 302 -5.97 10.95 -4.70
N TRP A 303 -5.49 9.74 -5.01
CA TRP A 303 -6.10 8.88 -6.02
C TRP A 303 -7.13 7.97 -5.34
N SER A 304 -8.32 7.85 -5.90
CA SER A 304 -9.35 6.96 -5.33
C SER A 304 -8.98 5.48 -5.44
N LYS A 305 -8.22 5.11 -6.48
CA LYS A 305 -7.64 3.79 -6.72
C LYS A 305 -6.22 3.95 -7.26
N LEU A 306 -5.43 2.88 -7.20
CA LEU A 306 -4.11 2.88 -7.85
C LEU A 306 -4.25 2.80 -9.38
N GLU A 307 -5.18 1.97 -9.85
CA GLU A 307 -5.25 1.53 -11.23
C GLU A 307 -6.55 1.93 -11.93
N ILE A 308 -6.47 2.12 -13.24
CA ILE A 308 -7.62 2.21 -14.14
C ILE A 308 -7.89 0.80 -14.68
N PRO A 309 -9.10 0.25 -14.51
CA PRO A 309 -9.44 -1.03 -15.09
C PRO A 309 -9.28 -0.98 -16.61
N ARG A 310 -8.37 -1.80 -17.16
CA ARG A 310 -8.32 -2.08 -18.60
C ARG A 310 -9.05 -3.37 -18.89
N THR A 311 -9.98 -3.31 -19.84
CA THR A 311 -10.36 -4.47 -20.65
C THR A 311 -9.25 -4.73 -21.67
N SER A 312 -8.14 -5.32 -21.24
CA SER A 312 -7.32 -6.10 -22.18
C SER A 312 -8.02 -7.45 -22.40
N PRO A 313 -7.98 -8.02 -23.62
CA PRO A 313 -8.46 -9.37 -23.88
C PRO A 313 -7.50 -10.35 -23.18
N VAL A 314 -7.70 -10.55 -21.89
CA VAL A 314 -7.26 -11.77 -21.24
C VAL A 314 -8.07 -12.87 -21.90
N GLU A 315 -7.40 -13.85 -22.51
CA GLU A 315 -7.99 -15.13 -22.86
C GLU A 315 -8.76 -15.63 -21.64
N THR A 316 -10.06 -15.41 -21.70
CA THR A 316 -10.99 -15.85 -20.70
C THR A 316 -11.08 -17.34 -20.93
N LYS A 317 -10.36 -18.13 -20.13
CA LYS A 317 -10.76 -19.52 -19.93
C LYS A 317 -12.25 -19.48 -19.59
N PRO A 318 -13.11 -20.17 -20.35
CA PRO A 318 -14.55 -20.03 -20.20
C PRO A 318 -14.93 -20.43 -18.77
N LYS A 319 -15.57 -19.51 -18.05
CA LYS A 319 -16.34 -19.86 -16.86
C LYS A 319 -17.43 -20.83 -17.33
N PRO A 320 -17.61 -22.01 -16.69
CA PRO A 320 -18.79 -22.80 -16.96
C PRO A 320 -20.01 -21.97 -16.55
N ALA A 321 -20.87 -21.71 -17.53
CA ALA A 321 -22.19 -21.15 -17.29
C ALA A 321 -22.99 -22.16 -16.47
N VAL A 322 -23.22 -21.85 -15.20
CA VAL A 322 -24.29 -22.49 -14.44
C VAL A 322 -25.41 -21.47 -14.36
N GLY A 323 -26.44 -21.71 -15.18
CA GLY A 323 -27.71 -21.01 -15.07
C GLY A 323 -28.26 -21.25 -13.67
N VAL A 324 -28.50 -20.16 -12.95
CA VAL A 324 -29.26 -20.18 -11.72
C VAL A 324 -30.72 -20.31 -12.12
N ALA A 325 -31.20 -21.55 -12.22
CA ALA A 325 -32.62 -21.83 -12.16
C ALA A 325 -33.08 -21.62 -10.72
N GLU A 326 -34.11 -20.78 -10.56
CA GLU A 326 -34.88 -20.58 -9.34
C GLU A 326 -35.32 -21.92 -8.74
N LEU A 327 -34.90 -22.19 -7.50
CA LEU A 327 -35.66 -23.04 -6.57
C LEU A 327 -35.37 -22.53 -5.15
N THR A 328 -36.08 -21.50 -4.71
CA THR A 328 -36.29 -21.22 -3.28
C THR A 328 -37.24 -22.27 -2.71
N PRO A 329 -36.87 -23.05 -1.69
CA PRO A 329 -37.87 -23.73 -0.87
C PRO A 329 -38.51 -22.70 0.05
N GLN A 330 -39.80 -22.47 -0.15
CA GLN A 330 -40.68 -21.73 0.72
C GLN A 330 -40.78 -22.48 2.05
N ILE A 331 -40.29 -21.88 3.13
CA ILE A 331 -40.40 -22.44 4.49
C ILE A 331 -41.63 -21.77 5.10
N ASP A 332 -42.73 -22.51 5.19
CA ASP A 332 -43.94 -22.05 5.85
C ASP A 332 -43.69 -21.88 7.36
N ALA A 333 -44.14 -20.75 7.89
CA ALA A 333 -44.10 -20.43 9.30
C ALA A 333 -44.98 -21.42 10.08
N VAL A 334 -44.39 -22.09 11.07
CA VAL A 334 -45.11 -22.95 11.99
C VAL A 334 -45.65 -22.07 13.11
N ASP A 335 -46.97 -21.94 13.16
CA ASP A 335 -47.73 -21.18 14.15
C ASP A 335 -47.69 -21.92 15.51
N LEU A 336 -47.31 -21.22 16.58
CA LEU A 336 -47.10 -21.78 17.92
C LEU A 336 -48.19 -21.32 18.90
N ASP A 337 -49.43 -21.67 18.60
CA ASP A 337 -50.59 -21.42 19.47
C ASP A 337 -51.45 -22.68 19.72
N ASP A 338 -50.80 -23.85 19.83
CA ASP A 338 -51.42 -25.03 20.47
C ASP A 338 -50.33 -26.03 20.90
N LEU A 339 -49.83 -25.87 22.14
CA LEU A 339 -49.30 -26.95 23.00
C LEU A 339 -49.10 -26.49 24.46
#